data_AF-A0A0G4B169-F1
#
_entry.id   AF-A0A0G4B169-F1
#
_cell.length_a   1.000
_cell.length_b   1.000
_cell.length_c   1.000
_cell.angle_alpha   90.00
_cell.angle_beta   90.00
_cell.angle_gamma   90.00
#
_symmetry.space_group_name_H-M   'P 1'
#
loop_
_entity.id
_entity.type
_entity.pdbx_description
1 polymer ?
#
loop_
_entity_poly.entity_id
_entity_poly.type
_entity_poly.pdbx_seq_one_letter_code
_entity_poly.pdbx_strand_id
1 'polypeptide(L)' 'MAKKSKIAKTKKLLAKNEVLLKSEVKKVNRVSTRGVNRCKITGRPRGYMRFFGLSRITFRELAAKGELPGVVKSSK' A
#
# COMPACT_ATOMS: atom_id res chain seq x y z
N MET A 1 -9.63 -9.75 6.49
CA MET A 1 -8.65 -9.46 5.40
C MET A 1 -9.37 -8.94 4.17
N ALA A 2 -8.68 -8.28 3.22
CA ALA A 2 -9.33 -7.77 2.01
C ALA A 2 -9.64 -8.91 1.02
N LYS A 3 -10.73 -8.77 0.23
CA LYS A 3 -11.06 -9.72 -0.85
C LYS A 3 -9.91 -9.81 -1.87
N LYS A 4 -9.46 -11.02 -2.21
CA LYS A 4 -8.37 -11.27 -3.18
C LYS A 4 -8.61 -10.55 -4.52
N SER A 5 -9.86 -10.55 -4.99
CA SER A 5 -10.27 -9.82 -6.21
C SER A 5 -9.99 -8.32 -6.14
N LYS A 6 -10.23 -7.67 -4.99
CA LYS A 6 -9.94 -6.25 -4.80
C LYS A 6 -8.44 -5.97 -4.78
N ILE A 7 -7.63 -6.87 -4.20
CA ILE A 7 -6.16 -6.75 -4.17
C ILE A 7 -5.61 -6.84 -5.60
N ALA A 8 -6.03 -7.86 -6.35
CA ALA A 8 -5.65 -8.06 -7.75
C ALA A 8 -6.02 -6.85 -8.63
N LYS A 9 -7.21 -6.29 -8.44
CA LYS A 9 -7.67 -5.09 -9.18
C LYS A 9 -6.74 -3.89 -8.97
N THR A 10 -6.32 -3.62 -7.73
CA THR A 10 -5.36 -2.54 -7.46
C THR A 10 -3.98 -2.81 -8.03
N LYS A 11 -3.49 -4.05 -7.94
CA LYS A 11 -2.18 -4.43 -8.49
C LYS A 11 -2.15 -4.20 -10.01
N LYS A 12 -3.23 -4.58 -10.71
CA LYS A 12 -3.40 -4.33 -12.15
C LYS A 12 -3.45 -2.84 -12.49
N LEU A 13 -4.11 -2.02 -11.66
CA LEU A 13 -4.15 -0.56 -11.85
C LEU A 13 -2.78 0.09 -11.66
N LEU A 14 -2.03 -0.29 -10.62
CA LEU A 14 -0.69 0.23 -10.35
C LEU A 14 0.28 -0.11 -11.48
N ALA A 15 0.31 -1.38 -11.91
CA ALA A 15 1.15 -1.80 -13.04
C ALA A 15 0.82 -1.03 -14.33
N LYS A 16 -0.48 -0.78 -14.59
CA LYS A 16 -0.92 0.01 -15.74
C LYS A 16 -0.46 1.47 -15.65
N ASN A 17 -0.46 2.06 -14.44
CA ASN A 17 0.05 3.42 -14.22
C ASN A 17 1.55 3.50 -14.46
N GLU A 18 2.34 2.52 -14.02
CA GLU A 18 3.79 2.47 -14.24
C GLU A 18 4.14 2.39 -15.73
N VAL A 19 3.48 1.53 -16.49
CA VAL A 19 3.68 1.41 -17.95
C VAL A 19 3.34 2.73 -18.66
N LEU A 20 2.23 3.37 -18.27
CA LEU A 20 1.81 4.64 -18.85
C LEU A 20 2.82 5.76 -18.55
N LEU A 21 3.32 5.84 -17.32
CA LEU A 21 4.36 6.78 -16.91
C LEU A 21 5.63 6.62 -17.76
N LYS A 22 6.04 5.38 -18.02
CA LYS A 22 7.22 5.09 -18.87
C LYS A 22 7.01 5.46 -20.34
N SER A 23 5.79 5.35 -20.85
CA SER A 23 5.48 5.64 -22.25
C SER A 23 5.32 7.13 -22.58
N GLU A 24 5.43 8.03 -21.59
CA GLU A 24 5.19 9.49 -21.68
C GLU A 24 3.82 9.93 -22.20
N VAL A 25 2.95 8.98 -22.59
CA VAL A 25 1.57 9.22 -22.98
C VAL A 25 0.76 9.71 -21.77
N LYS A 26 0.57 11.02 -21.68
CA LYS A 26 -0.39 11.66 -20.77
C LYS A 26 -1.83 11.24 -21.13
N LYS A 27 -2.27 10.06 -20.69
CA LYS A 27 -3.69 9.71 -20.75
C LYS A 27 -4.47 10.62 -19.81
N VAL A 28 -5.51 11.25 -20.35
CA VAL A 28 -6.50 12.06 -19.63
C VAL A 28 -7.10 11.25 -18.46
N ASN A 29 -6.60 11.52 -17.27
CA ASN A 29 -7.27 11.50 -15.96
C ASN A 29 -7.93 10.21 -15.42
N ARG A 30 -7.95 9.08 -16.15
CA ARG A 30 -8.82 7.95 -15.74
C ARG A 30 -8.14 6.81 -14.96
N VAL A 31 -6.80 6.71 -14.94
CA VAL A 31 -6.08 5.58 -14.32
C VAL A 31 -5.23 6.00 -13.12
N SER A 32 -4.59 7.17 -13.16
CA SER A 32 -3.70 7.67 -12.10
C SER A 32 -4.40 7.88 -10.75
N THR A 33 -5.62 8.41 -10.76
CA THR A 33 -6.40 8.74 -9.54
C THR A 33 -7.10 7.56 -8.88
N ARG A 34 -7.19 6.39 -9.54
CA ARG A 34 -7.95 5.22 -9.04
C ARG A 34 -7.12 4.26 -8.19
N GLY A 35 -5.80 4.43 -8.17
CA GLY A 35 -4.91 3.62 -7.36
C GLY A 35 -5.09 3.93 -5.87
N VAL A 36 -5.41 2.91 -5.07
CA VAL A 36 -5.44 3.05 -3.61
C VAL A 36 -4.29 2.25 -3.03
N ASN A 37 -3.49 2.89 -2.17
CA ASN A 37 -2.43 2.20 -1.45
C ASN A 37 -3.04 1.18 -0.48
N ARG A 38 -2.68 -0.08 -0.68
CA ARG A 38 -3.10 -1.20 0.16
C ARG A 38 -1.92 -1.72 0.96
N CYS A 39 -2.20 -2.18 2.17
CA CYS A 39 -1.21 -2.91 2.98
C CYS A 39 -0.65 -4.11 2.21
N LYS A 40 0.68 -4.26 2.19
CA LYS A 40 1.37 -5.35 1.48
C LYS A 40 0.99 -6.75 2.00
N ILE A 41 0.79 -6.90 3.31
CA ILE A 41 0.45 -8.18 3.94
C ILE A 41 -1.05 -8.50 3.82
N THR A 42 -1.93 -7.64 4.33
CA THR A 42 -3.36 -7.94 4.49
C THR A 42 -4.26 -7.37 3.39
N GLY A 43 -3.74 -6.49 2.53
CA GLY A 43 -4.52 -5.79 1.50
C GLY A 43 -5.49 -4.73 2.02
N ARG A 44 -5.43 -4.36 3.30
CA ARG A 44 -6.32 -3.35 3.89
C ARG A 44 -6.14 -1.99 3.19
N PRO A 45 -7.23 -1.32 2.76
CA PRO A 45 -7.16 -0.07 1.98
C PRO A 45 -7.10 1.22 2.82
N ARG A 46 -7.25 1.13 4.15
CA ARG A 46 -7.32 2.30 5.05
C ARG A 46 -6.25 2.20 6.13
N GLY A 47 -5.81 3.35 6.64
CA GLY A 47 -4.76 3.44 7.65
C GLY A 47 -3.42 2.95 7.14
N TYR A 48 -3.05 3.39 5.93
CA TYR A 48 -1.81 3.01 5.25
C TYR A 48 -0.68 3.96 5.65
N MET A 49 0.38 3.44 6.27
CA MET A 49 1.60 4.19 6.54
C MET A 49 2.52 4.11 5.32
N ARG A 50 2.80 5.25 4.68
CA ARG A 50 3.55 5.28 3.41
C ARG A 50 4.99 4.80 3.55
N PHE A 51 5.66 5.17 4.65
CA PHE A 51 7.05 4.78 4.91
C PHE A 51 7.20 3.25 5.01
N PHE A 52 6.35 2.59 5.81
CA PHE A 52 6.41 1.14 6.00
C PHE A 52 5.66 0.33 4.93
N GLY A 53 4.71 0.95 4.23
CA GLY A 53 3.86 0.27 3.26
C GLY A 53 2.83 -0.69 3.87
N LEU A 54 2.49 -0.47 5.14
CA LEU A 54 1.66 -1.37 5.95
C LEU A 54 0.41 -0.69 6.47
N SER A 55 -0.55 -1.50 6.93
CA SER A 55 -1.70 -1.01 7.69
C SER A 55 -1.32 -0.73 9.14
N ARG A 56 -2.06 0.14 9.82
CA ARG A 56 -1.89 0.41 11.26
C ARG A 56 -1.91 -0.82 12.17
N ILE A 57 -2.66 -1.87 11.80
CA ILE A 57 -2.78 -3.10 12.62
C ILE A 57 -1.52 -3.94 12.45
N THR A 58 -1.19 -4.27 11.21
CA THR A 58 0.02 -5.03 10.86
C THR A 58 1.29 -4.33 11.33
N PHE A 59 1.32 -2.99 11.26
CA PHE A 59 2.43 -2.22 11.80
C PHE A 59 2.60 -2.44 13.31
N ARG A 60 1.50 -2.36 14.08
CA ARG A 60 1.54 -2.59 15.54
C ARG A 60 1.96 -4.02 15.88
N GLU A 61 1.46 -5.01 15.15
CA GLU A 61 1.82 -6.42 15.36
C GLU A 61 3.31 -6.67 15.10
N LEU A 62 3.85 -6.16 13.99
CA LEU A 62 5.27 -6.30 13.67
C LEU A 62 6.18 -5.50 14.60
N ALA A 63 5.75 -4.31 15.01
CA ALA A 63 6.46 -3.51 16.00
C ALA A 63 6.51 -4.21 17.37
N ALA A 64 5.39 -4.82 17.80
CA ALA A 64 5.34 -5.57 19.05
C ALA A 64 6.22 -6.84 19.02
N LYS A 65 6.38 -7.45 17.84
CA LYS A 65 7.29 -8.59 17.64
C LYS A 65 8.76 -8.19 17.48
N GLY A 66 9.07 -6.89 17.33
CA GLY A 66 10.43 -6.42 17.05
C GLY A 66 10.90 -6.66 15.62
N GLU A 67 10.02 -7.02 14.68
CA GLU A 67 10.37 -7.23 13.26
C GLU A 67 10.61 -5.90 12.51
N LEU A 68 10.20 -4.76 13.10
CA LEU A 68 10.43 -3.43 12.54
C LEU A 68 11.65 -2.76 13.20
N PRO A 69 12.78 -2.62 12.49
CA PRO A 69 13.96 -2.00 13.04
C PRO A 69 13.72 -0.51 13.31
N GLY A 70 14.24 -0.01 14.43
CA GLY A 70 14.14 1.40 14.82
C GLY A 70 12.77 1.85 15.34
N VAL A 71 11.82 0.93 15.54
CA VAL A 71 10.52 1.24 16.16
C VAL A 71 10.56 0.87 17.64
N VAL A 72 10.50 1.89 18.50
CA VAL A 72 10.44 1.75 19.96
C VAL A 72 9.13 2.34 20.50
N LYS A 73 8.76 1.97 21.73
CA LYS A 73 7.67 2.65 22.43
C LYS A 73 8.05 4.12 22.65
N SER A 74 7.06 5.00 22.49
CA SER A 74 7.27 6.45 22.67
C SER A 74 7.44 6.83 24.14
N SER A 75 6.78 6.12 25.04
CA SER A 75 7.07 6.21 26.47
C SER A 75 8.37 5.44 26.69
N LYS A 76 9.37 6.16 27.19
CA LYS A 76 10.60 5.56 27.68
C LYS A 76 10.32 4.43 28.67
#